data_AF-U2AY29-F1
#
_entry.id   AF-U2AY29-F1
#
_cell.length_a   1.000
_cell.length_b   1.000
_cell.length_c   1.000
_cell.angle_alpha   90.00
_cell.angle_beta   90.00
_cell.angle_gamma   90.00
#
_symmetry.space_group_name_H-M   'P 1'
#
loop_
_entity.id
_entity.type
_entity.pdbx_description
1 polymer ?
#
loop_
_entity_poly.entity_id
_entity_poly.type
_entity_poly.pdbx_seq_one_letter_code
_entity_poly.pdbx_strand_id
1 'polypeptide(L)'
;MKALELKDLKAGKIYKRVEDDDTLIYVQVLSEGSLAICNYVYILLDFDRSNICISEIRKNCYLTVAQGYKSTFIPCTEKEFKAAIKMIKDSLTF
;
A
#
# COMPACT_ATOMS: atom_id res chain seq x y z
N MET A 1 -15.42 -1.51 -7.92
CA MET A 1 -14.77 -0.20 -7.68
C MET A 1 -13.90 0.13 -8.88
N LYS A 2 -13.78 1.41 -9.26
CA LYS A 2 -12.95 1.83 -10.39
C LYS A 2 -11.50 1.98 -9.92
N ALA A 3 -10.55 1.49 -10.73
CA ALA A 3 -9.14 1.79 -10.58
C ALA A 3 -8.88 3.30 -10.77
N LEU A 4 -8.01 3.84 -9.93
CA LEU A 4 -7.63 5.25 -9.87
C LEU A 4 -6.16 5.39 -10.26
N GLU A 5 -5.87 6.40 -11.06
CA GLU A 5 -4.50 6.79 -11.36
C GLU A 5 -3.92 7.63 -10.23
N LEU A 6 -2.60 7.80 -10.22
CA LEU A 6 -1.87 8.63 -9.26
C LEU A 6 -2.48 10.03 -9.06
N LYS A 7 -2.90 10.67 -10.15
CA LYS A 7 -3.49 12.02 -10.14
C LYS A 7 -4.86 12.09 -9.45
N ASP A 8 -5.55 10.96 -9.33
CA ASP A 8 -6.88 10.86 -8.75
C ASP A 8 -6.84 10.63 -7.23
N LEU A 9 -5.65 10.37 -6.67
CA LEU A 9 -5.47 10.09 -5.25
C LEU A 9 -5.57 11.36 -4.41
N LYS A 10 -6.25 11.26 -3.26
CA LYS A 10 -6.61 12.40 -2.42
C LYS A 10 -6.04 12.30 -1.02
N ALA A 11 -5.62 13.43 -0.46
CA ALA A 11 -5.09 13.49 0.88
C ALA A 11 -6.12 13.00 1.92
N GLY A 12 -5.64 12.31 2.94
CA GLY A 12 -6.48 11.70 3.97
C GLY A 12 -7.23 10.44 3.52
N LYS A 13 -7.01 9.96 2.28
CA LYS A 13 -7.56 8.70 1.78
C LYS A 13 -6.51 7.60 1.74
N ILE A 14 -6.99 6.37 1.78
CA ILE A 14 -6.17 5.17 1.73
C ILE A 14 -6.57 4.36 0.52
N TYR A 15 -5.57 3.85 -0.16
CA TYR A 15 -5.75 3.05 -1.34
C TYR A 15 -4.90 1.80 -1.27
N LYS A 16 -5.32 0.77 -1.99
CA LYS A 16 -4.57 -0.46 -2.15
C LYS A 16 -4.36 -0.81 -3.60
N ARG A 17 -3.32 -1.57 -3.87
CA ARG A 17 -3.06 -2.28 -5.11
C ARG A 17 -2.74 -3.72 -4.75
N VAL A 18 -3.25 -4.63 -5.56
CA VAL A 18 -2.88 -6.05 -5.54
C VAL A 18 -2.28 -6.34 -6.90
N GLU A 19 -1.08 -6.92 -6.92
CA GLU A 19 -0.42 -7.35 -8.15
C GLU A 19 -0.55 -8.87 -8.31
N ASP A 20 -0.22 -9.36 -9.51
CA ASP A 20 -0.43 -10.77 -9.90
C ASP A 20 0.47 -11.75 -9.12
N ASP A 21 1.55 -11.26 -8.50
CA ASP A 21 2.52 -12.02 -7.70
C ASP A 21 2.19 -12.04 -6.19
N ASP A 22 0.93 -11.76 -5.84
CA ASP A 22 0.46 -11.68 -4.45
C ASP A 22 1.14 -10.58 -3.61
N THR A 23 1.72 -9.60 -4.30
CA THR A 23 2.12 -8.34 -3.71
C THR A 23 0.89 -7.52 -3.33
N LEU A 24 0.79 -7.17 -2.05
CA LEU A 24 -0.18 -6.22 -1.52
C LEU A 24 0.53 -4.89 -1.21
N ILE A 25 0.05 -3.82 -1.82
CA ILE A 25 0.54 -2.48 -1.57
C ILE A 25 -0.58 -1.62 -1.02
N TYR A 26 -0.30 -0.90 0.06
CA TYR A 26 -1.20 0.11 0.60
C TYR A 26 -0.51 1.47 0.68
N VAL A 27 -1.29 2.51 0.37
CA VAL A 27 -0.85 3.89 0.46
C VAL A 27 -1.87 4.72 1.23
N GLN A 28 -1.44 5.36 2.31
CA GLN A 28 -2.18 6.42 2.97
C GLN A 28 -1.63 7.75 2.50
N VAL A 29 -2.41 8.50 1.73
CA VAL A 29 -1.97 9.77 1.15
C VAL A 29 -2.05 10.85 2.23
N LEU A 30 -0.93 11.51 2.49
CA LEU A 30 -0.81 12.59 3.49
C LEU A 30 -0.96 13.97 2.85
N SER A 31 -0.44 14.16 1.64
CA SER A 31 -0.56 15.41 0.90
C SER A 31 -0.72 15.17 -0.61
N GLU A 32 -1.45 16.07 -1.27
CA GLU A 32 -1.58 16.13 -2.74
C GLU A 32 -0.46 16.99 -3.34
N GLY A 33 -0.20 16.83 -4.63
CA GLY A 33 0.76 17.63 -5.39
C GLY A 33 1.62 16.80 -6.34
N SER A 34 2.53 17.46 -7.05
CA SER A 34 3.49 16.82 -7.97
C SER A 34 4.40 15.81 -7.26
N LEU A 35 4.61 15.99 -5.96
CA LEU A 35 5.36 15.12 -5.06
C LEU A 35 4.47 14.71 -3.88
N ALA A 36 3.33 14.07 -4.17
CA ALA A 36 2.43 13.57 -3.14
C ALA A 36 3.20 12.76 -2.08
N ILE A 37 2.96 13.04 -0.81
CA ILE A 37 3.59 12.35 0.32
C ILE A 37 2.61 11.29 0.82
N CYS A 38 3.11 10.09 1.12
CA CYS A 38 2.31 9.01 1.67
C CYS A 38 3.04 8.23 2.77
N ASN A 39 2.26 7.48 3.54
CA ASN A 39 2.76 6.27 4.17
C ASN A 39 2.51 5.10 3.21
N TYR A 40 3.53 4.27 3.03
CA TYR A 40 3.55 3.16 2.11
C TYR A 40 3.80 1.86 2.87
N VAL A 41 3.03 0.84 2.51
CA VAL A 41 3.14 -0.52 3.03
C VAL A 41 3.23 -1.45 1.84
N TYR A 42 4.25 -2.28 1.81
CA TYR A 42 4.45 -3.34 0.84
C TYR A 42 4.50 -4.68 1.58
N ILE A 43 3.79 -5.67 1.05
CA ILE A 43 3.77 -7.03 1.55
C ILE A 43 3.85 -7.96 0.35
N LEU A 44 4.84 -8.84 0.32
CA LEU A 44 4.89 -9.98 -0.57
C LEU A 44 4.51 -11.22 0.24
N LEU A 45 3.48 -11.93 -0.21
CA LEU A 45 3.06 -13.19 0.38
C LEU A 45 3.77 -14.38 -0.28
N ASP A 46 3.79 -15.51 0.40
CA ASP A 46 4.15 -16.79 -0.22
C ASP A 46 3.08 -17.27 -1.20
N PHE A 47 3.40 -18.33 -1.95
CA PHE A 47 2.52 -18.87 -2.99
C PHE A 47 1.15 -19.30 -2.49
N ASP A 48 1.04 -19.77 -1.25
CA ASP A 48 -0.24 -20.17 -0.64
C ASP A 48 -0.95 -19.02 0.10
N ARG A 49 -0.34 -17.83 0.13
CA ARG A 49 -0.82 -16.61 0.77
C ARG A 49 -1.02 -16.73 2.28
N SER A 50 -0.37 -17.69 2.91
CA SER A 50 -0.48 -17.95 4.35
C SER A 50 0.56 -17.17 5.14
N ASN A 51 1.73 -16.88 4.54
CA ASN A 51 2.83 -16.23 5.22
C ASN A 51 3.33 -14.99 4.47
N ILE A 52 3.93 -14.08 5.22
CA ILE A 52 4.64 -12.92 4.67
C ILE A 52 6.08 -13.36 4.34
N CYS A 53 6.46 -13.29 3.07
CA CYS A 53 7.85 -13.48 2.63
C CYS A 53 8.66 -12.21 2.85
N ILE A 54 8.12 -11.06 2.43
CA ILE A 54 8.78 -9.74 2.52
C ILE A 54 7.74 -8.72 2.97
N SER A 55 8.13 -7.83 3.88
CA SER A 55 7.33 -6.64 4.17
C SER A 55 8.20 -5.40 4.31
N GLU A 56 7.64 -4.26 3.91
CA GLU A 56 8.29 -2.96 4.05
C GLU A 56 7.26 -1.89 4.45
N ILE A 57 7.64 -1.04 5.41
CA ILE A 57 6.85 0.12 5.81
C ILE A 57 7.72 1.37 5.64
N ARG A 58 7.31 2.26 4.74
CA ARG A 58 7.92 3.59 4.59
C ARG A 58 6.95 4.65 5.03
N LYS A 59 7.41 5.59 5.87
CA LYS A 59 6.61 6.73 6.31
C LYS A 59 7.06 8.00 5.60
N ASN A 60 6.13 8.91 5.35
CA ASN A 60 6.41 10.22 4.75
C ASN A 60 7.26 10.15 3.48
N CYS A 61 7.04 9.13 2.64
CA CYS A 61 7.79 8.96 1.40
C CYS A 61 7.04 9.56 0.20
N TYR A 62 7.79 9.93 -0.83
CA TYR A 62 7.18 10.37 -2.08
C TYR A 62 6.49 9.21 -2.79
N LEU A 63 5.23 9.43 -3.16
CA LEU A 63 4.40 8.45 -3.86
C LEU A 63 4.98 8.08 -5.23
N THR A 64 5.68 9.00 -5.88
CA THR A 64 6.40 8.77 -7.14
C THR A 64 7.52 7.74 -6.98
N VAL A 65 8.25 7.77 -5.86
CA VAL A 65 9.31 6.80 -5.52
C VAL A 65 8.71 5.45 -5.14
N ALA A 66 7.50 5.45 -4.57
CA ALA A 66 6.84 4.26 -4.09
C ALA A 66 6.22 3.37 -5.18
N GLN A 67 6.19 3.79 -6.46
CA GLN A 67 5.24 3.20 -7.41
C GLN A 67 5.69 2.84 -8.82
N GLY A 68 6.80 3.30 -9.37
CA GLY A 68 7.17 2.93 -10.75
C GLY A 68 6.04 3.12 -11.79
N TYR A 69 5.67 4.35 -12.11
CA TYR A 69 4.95 4.83 -13.31
C TYR A 69 3.65 4.16 -13.85
N LYS A 70 3.20 2.96 -13.44
CA LYS A 70 2.02 2.25 -14.01
C LYS A 70 1.13 1.61 -12.94
N SER A 71 0.61 2.43 -12.04
CA SER A 71 0.05 1.91 -10.79
C SER A 71 -1.40 2.35 -10.63
N THR A 72 -2.31 1.43 -10.92
CA THR A 72 -3.74 1.60 -10.65
C THR A 72 -4.05 1.22 -9.21
N PHE A 73 -4.74 2.11 -8.51
CA PHE A 73 -5.14 1.93 -7.12
C PHE A 73 -6.65 1.78 -6.99
N ILE A 74 -7.09 1.05 -5.98
CA ILE A 74 -8.49 1.05 -5.58
C ILE A 74 -8.63 1.65 -4.18
N PRO A 75 -9.69 2.44 -3.92
CA PRO A 75 -9.97 2.91 -2.56
C PRO A 75 -10.05 1.74 -1.59
N CYS A 76 -9.52 1.94 -0.38
CA CYS A 76 -9.67 0.98 0.71
C CYS A 76 -9.93 1.69 2.04
N THR A 77 -10.29 0.89 3.04
CA THR A 77 -10.66 1.38 4.36
C THR A 77 -9.46 1.45 5.30
N GLU A 78 -9.53 2.30 6.32
CA GLU A 78 -8.55 2.33 7.41
C GLU A 78 -8.49 0.99 8.16
N LYS A 79 -9.62 0.28 8.23
CA LYS A 79 -9.67 -1.06 8.82
C LYS A 79 -8.79 -2.05 8.04
N GLU A 80 -8.88 -2.08 6.71
CA GLU A 80 -8.02 -2.91 5.86
C GLU A 80 -6.55 -2.54 5.99
N PHE A 81 -6.24 -1.23 6.02
CA PHE A 81 -4.88 -0.75 6.21
C PHE A 81 -4.28 -1.19 7.54
N LYS A 82 -5.02 -1.00 8.64
CA LYS A 82 -4.60 -1.44 9.98
C LYS A 82 -4.48 -2.96 10.06
N ALA A 83 -5.33 -3.71 9.35
CA ALA A 83 -5.22 -5.16 9.29
C ALA A 83 -3.92 -5.61 8.61
N ALA A 84 -3.51 -4.96 7.51
CA ALA A 84 -2.23 -5.23 6.86
C ALA A 84 -1.03 -4.94 7.80
N ILE A 85 -1.05 -3.81 8.51
CA ILE A 85 -0.02 -3.50 9.51
C ILE A 85 -0.02 -4.53 10.65
N LYS A 86 -1.19 -4.99 11.08
CA LYS A 86 -1.30 -6.03 12.11
C LYS A 86 -0.72 -7.36 11.62
N MET A 87 -1.01 -7.76 10.38
CA MET A 87 -0.46 -8.97 9.76
C MET A 87 1.08 -8.96 9.77
N ILE A 88 1.70 -7.83 9.39
CA ILE A 88 3.16 -7.65 9.47
C ILE A 88 3.67 -7.77 10.90
N LYS A 89 2.98 -7.16 11.88
CA LYS A 89 3.39 -7.27 13.28
C LYS A 89 3.29 -8.70 13.79
N ASP A 90 2.19 -9.38 13.48
CA ASP A 90 1.93 -10.75 13.90
C ASP A 90 2.97 -11.72 13.29
N SER A 91 3.46 -11.46 12.06
CA SER A 91 4.52 -12.27 11.44
C SER A 91 5.92 -12.06 12.03
N LEU A 92 6.12 -11.02 12.86
CA LEU A 92 7.40 -10.72 13.52
C LEU A 92 7.46 -11.21 14.97
N THR A 93 6.32 -11.57 15.55
CA THR A 93 6.22 -12.12 16.91
C THR A 93 6.43 -13.63 16.87
N PHE A 94 7.53 -14.09 17.48
CA PHE A 94 7.86 -15.49 17.74
C PHE A 94 7.21 -15.97 19.05
#